data_AF-A0AAV7Z1V3-F1
#
_entry.id   AF-A0AAV7Z1V3-F1
#
_cell.length_a   1.000
_cell.length_b   1.000
_cell.length_c   1.000
_cell.angle_alpha   90.00
_cell.angle_beta   90.00
_cell.angle_gamma   90.00
#
_symmetry.space_group_name_H-M   'P 1'
#
loop_
_entity.id
_entity.type
_entity.pdbx_description
1 polymer ?
#
loop_
_entity_poly.entity_id
_entity_poly.type
_entity_poly.pdbx_seq_one_letter_code
_entity_poly.pdbx_strand_id
1 'polypeptide(L)'
;MTWCPHGITSKPFFSVEEIKEQIQWIKNKSTKYFDKLKLYKQEQTQNQQNQNETYNQFIASIQTVFNNWIKNPNNSTINFIKERDLLFIHKKGDEGLTLNYRPISINSSLARIFLKLLYKKIEKTWVNIDPKQFGFRTKFDTRIAVKNFLYNYQKEKKKNKNCWAITIDLAKCFNSIPHKLIVKTISKFIDDKLIVNFLQSYYAGDGRGVYQGDPLSPIIFCLYYSFHFRKNQTSYKSCPNVCR
;
A
#
# COMPACT_ATOMS: atom_id res chain seq x y z
N MET A 1 43.18 -32.31 -3.50
CA MET A 1 42.41 -31.22 -2.86
C MET A 1 41.93 -30.29 -3.96
N THR A 2 40.72 -30.51 -4.46
CA THR A 2 40.09 -29.64 -5.47
C THR A 2 39.11 -28.70 -4.79
N TRP A 3 39.42 -27.41 -4.91
CA TRP A 3 38.70 -26.29 -4.33
C TRP A 3 37.47 -26.01 -5.21
N CYS A 4 36.26 -26.35 -4.74
CA CYS A 4 35.01 -25.97 -5.40
C CYS A 4 34.53 -24.61 -4.85
N PRO A 5 34.51 -23.53 -5.66
CA PRO A 5 33.97 -22.26 -5.22
C PRO A 5 32.46 -22.40 -5.11
N HIS A 6 31.97 -22.49 -3.87
CA HIS A 6 30.55 -22.33 -3.57
C HIS A 6 30.18 -20.87 -3.78
N GLY A 7 29.91 -20.51 -5.03
CA GLY A 7 29.16 -19.30 -5.36
C GLY A 7 27.76 -19.46 -4.81
N ILE A 8 27.54 -19.04 -3.57
CA ILE A 8 26.20 -18.86 -3.02
C ILE A 8 25.58 -17.71 -3.82
N THR A 9 24.93 -18.02 -4.93
CA THR A 9 24.02 -17.08 -5.58
C THR A 9 22.88 -16.86 -4.60
N SER A 10 22.98 -15.81 -3.77
CA SER A 10 21.94 -15.44 -2.83
C SER A 10 20.61 -15.35 -3.59
N LYS A 11 19.60 -16.13 -3.16
CA LYS A 11 18.27 -16.13 -3.76
C LYS A 11 17.79 -14.68 -3.98
N PRO A 12 17.23 -14.34 -5.16
CA PRO A 12 16.75 -12.99 -5.41
C PRO A 12 15.64 -12.63 -4.41
N PHE A 13 15.56 -11.34 -4.05
CA PHE A 13 14.55 -10.81 -3.13
C PHE A 13 13.14 -10.92 -3.72
N PHE A 14 13.02 -10.64 -5.03
CA PHE A 14 11.81 -10.90 -5.82
C PHE A 14 12.06 -12.04 -6.81
N SER A 15 11.18 -13.04 -6.83
CA SER A 15 11.23 -14.14 -7.80
C SER A 15 10.57 -13.76 -9.14
N VAL A 16 10.87 -14.53 -10.19
CA VAL A 16 10.25 -14.37 -11.52
C VAL A 16 8.74 -14.60 -11.44
N GLU A 17 8.33 -15.58 -10.64
CA GLU A 17 6.93 -15.96 -10.43
C GLU A 17 6.17 -14.82 -9.75
N GLU A 18 6.72 -14.23 -8.69
CA GLU A 18 6.12 -13.08 -8.00
C GLU A 18 5.88 -11.91 -8.98
N ILE A 19 6.85 -11.65 -9.87
CA ILE A 19 6.74 -10.59 -10.88
C ILE A 19 5.67 -10.92 -11.92
N LYS A 20 5.65 -12.15 -12.44
CA LYS A 20 4.64 -12.62 -13.40
C LYS A 20 3.23 -12.47 -12.83
N GLU A 21 3.02 -12.85 -11.57
CA GLU A 21 1.74 -12.69 -10.88
C GLU A 21 1.30 -11.22 -10.82
N GLN A 22 2.21 -10.30 -10.48
CA GLN A 22 1.85 -8.88 -10.38
C GLN A 22 1.61 -8.22 -11.75
N ILE A 23 2.30 -8.67 -12.80
CA ILE A 23 2.03 -8.23 -14.17
C ILE A 23 0.63 -8.66 -14.59
N GLN A 24 0.25 -9.91 -14.33
CA GLN A 24 -1.11 -10.39 -14.63
C GLN A 24 -2.16 -9.65 -13.81
N TRP A 25 -1.88 -9.37 -12.54
CA TRP A 25 -2.76 -8.58 -11.68
C TRP A 25 -3.03 -7.19 -12.26
N ILE A 26 -1.99 -6.48 -12.75
CA ILE A 26 -2.16 -5.17 -13.40
C ILE A 26 -3.00 -5.30 -14.67
N LYS A 27 -2.71 -6.28 -15.53
CA LYS A 27 -3.46 -6.50 -16.78
C LYS A 27 -4.96 -6.69 -16.53
N ASN A 28 -5.30 -7.42 -15.46
CA ASN A 28 -6.69 -7.72 -15.11
C ASN A 28 -7.42 -6.57 -14.41
N LYS A 29 -6.69 -5.69 -13.68
CA LYS A 29 -7.30 -4.59 -12.93
C LYS A 29 -7.23 -3.23 -13.61
N SER A 30 -6.45 -3.07 -14.67
CA SER A 30 -6.33 -1.78 -15.36
C SER A 30 -7.62 -1.41 -16.09
N THR A 31 -8.29 -0.36 -15.61
CA THR A 31 -9.42 0.27 -16.30
C THR A 31 -8.92 0.98 -17.55
N LYS A 32 -9.79 1.17 -18.56
CA LYS A 32 -9.46 1.75 -19.88
C LYS A 32 -8.76 3.12 -19.78
N TYR A 33 -8.97 3.84 -18.67
CA TYR A 33 -8.39 5.14 -18.34
C TYR A 33 -6.93 5.13 -17.88
N PHE A 34 -6.40 3.98 -17.42
CA PHE A 34 -5.20 3.95 -16.57
C PHE A 34 -3.94 3.36 -17.22
N ASP A 35 -4.00 2.91 -18.47
CA ASP A 35 -2.82 2.36 -19.16
C ASP A 35 -2.86 2.61 -20.67
N LYS A 36 -1.87 3.36 -21.17
CA LYS A 36 -1.45 3.32 -22.59
C LYS A 36 -1.03 1.91 -23.04
N LEU A 37 -0.82 0.97 -22.11
CA LEU A 37 -0.54 -0.45 -22.39
C LEU A 37 -1.72 -1.21 -23.04
N LYS A 38 -2.95 -0.68 -23.00
CA LYS A 38 -4.06 -1.26 -23.79
C LYS A 38 -3.98 -0.93 -25.30
N LEU A 39 -3.05 -0.09 -25.74
CA LEU A 39 -2.83 0.22 -27.16
C LEU A 39 -1.97 -0.81 -27.90
N TYR A 40 -1.37 -1.78 -27.20
CA TYR A 40 -0.51 -2.81 -27.80
C TYR A 40 -1.24 -4.16 -28.00
N LYS A 41 -2.54 -4.12 -28.31
CA LYS A 41 -3.34 -5.31 -28.64
C LYS A 41 -3.96 -5.23 -30.04
N GLN A 42 -3.18 -4.75 -31.00
CA GLN A 42 -3.29 -4.99 -32.45
C GLN A 42 -1.84 -4.84 -32.89
N GLU A 43 -1.05 -5.85 -33.19
CA GLU A 43 -1.25 -7.09 -33.93
C GLU A 43 -0.30 -8.14 -33.34
N GLN A 44 -0.62 -9.43 -33.44
CA GLN A 44 0.36 -10.50 -33.75
C GLN A 44 -0.32 -11.87 -33.66
N THR A 45 -0.61 -12.41 -34.84
CA THR A 45 -0.71 -13.85 -35.07
C THR A 45 0.61 -14.28 -35.71
N GLN A 46 1.21 -15.37 -35.19
CA GLN A 46 2.41 -16.12 -35.63
C GLN A 46 3.67 -15.99 -34.73
N ASN A 47 4.21 -17.17 -34.37
CA ASN A 47 5.42 -17.50 -33.60
C ASN A 47 5.35 -17.52 -32.05
N GLN A 48 4.64 -18.51 -31.50
CA GLN A 48 4.47 -18.69 -30.05
C GLN A 48 5.74 -19.07 -29.26
N GLN A 49 6.72 -19.76 -29.84
CA GLN A 49 7.95 -20.17 -29.11
C GLN A 49 8.91 -19.00 -28.89
N ASN A 50 9.27 -18.24 -29.94
CA ASN A 50 10.16 -17.08 -29.83
C ASN A 50 9.56 -15.97 -28.96
N GLN A 51 8.23 -15.77 -29.01
CA GLN A 51 7.53 -14.81 -28.15
C GLN A 51 7.64 -15.15 -26.65
N ASN A 52 7.64 -16.44 -26.30
CA ASN A 52 7.77 -16.89 -24.91
C ASN A 52 9.20 -16.68 -24.38
N GLU A 53 10.22 -16.91 -25.21
CA GLU A 53 11.61 -16.66 -24.83
C GLU A 53 11.89 -15.17 -24.63
N THR A 54 11.47 -14.31 -25.57
CA THR A 54 11.60 -12.85 -25.44
C THR A 54 10.84 -12.33 -24.21
N TYR A 55 9.64 -12.84 -23.94
CA TYR A 55 8.90 -12.49 -22.72
C TYR A 55 9.65 -12.91 -21.46
N ASN A 56 10.19 -14.13 -21.39
CA ASN A 56 10.93 -14.61 -20.23
C ASN A 56 12.22 -13.79 -20.00
N GLN A 57 12.95 -13.44 -21.07
CA GLN A 57 14.10 -12.55 -21.00
C GLN A 57 13.71 -11.17 -20.46
N PHE A 58 12.61 -10.60 -20.95
CA PHE A 58 12.08 -9.33 -20.45
C PHE A 58 11.72 -9.38 -18.96
N ILE A 59 11.09 -10.46 -18.49
CA ILE A 59 10.80 -10.64 -17.05
C ILE A 59 12.09 -10.76 -16.23
N ALA A 60 13.11 -11.46 -16.74
CA ALA A 60 14.41 -11.57 -16.07
C ALA A 60 15.12 -10.20 -15.96
N SER A 61 15.00 -9.35 -16.99
CA SER A 61 15.50 -7.96 -16.93
C SER A 61 14.76 -7.16 -15.85
N ILE A 62 13.42 -7.26 -15.79
CA ILE A 62 12.62 -6.60 -14.73
C ILE A 62 13.04 -7.09 -13.35
N GLN A 63 13.24 -8.40 -13.19
CA GLN A 63 13.69 -8.99 -11.93
C GLN A 63 15.02 -8.39 -11.49
N THR A 64 16.00 -8.30 -12.40
CA THR A 64 17.30 -7.69 -12.12
C THR A 64 17.14 -6.24 -11.67
N VAL A 65 16.34 -5.45 -12.39
CA VAL A 65 16.07 -4.04 -12.06
C VAL A 65 15.43 -3.90 -10.68
N PHE A 66 14.37 -4.66 -10.38
CA PHE A 66 13.67 -4.58 -9.09
C PHE A 66 14.54 -5.03 -7.92
N ASN A 67 15.33 -6.09 -8.10
CA ASN A 67 16.27 -6.55 -7.09
C ASN A 67 17.38 -5.51 -6.86
N ASN A 68 17.79 -4.75 -7.89
CA ASN A 68 18.71 -3.65 -7.71
C ASN A 68 18.07 -2.47 -6.97
N TRP A 69 16.83 -2.10 -7.30
CA TRP A 69 16.11 -1.00 -6.65
C TRP A 69 15.94 -1.19 -5.13
N ILE A 70 15.66 -2.43 -4.70
CA ILE A 70 15.49 -2.75 -3.28
C ILE A 70 16.82 -2.90 -2.53
N LYS A 71 17.88 -3.38 -3.19
CA LYS A 71 19.21 -3.54 -2.58
C LYS A 71 19.96 -2.21 -2.48
N ASN A 72 19.85 -1.37 -3.51
CA ASN A 72 20.63 -0.14 -3.67
C ASN A 72 19.70 1.05 -4.00
N PRO A 73 18.82 1.48 -3.07
CA PRO A 73 17.94 2.62 -3.30
C PRO A 73 18.77 3.92 -3.42
N ASN A 74 18.92 4.44 -4.65
CA ASN A 74 19.55 5.73 -4.91
C ASN A 74 18.51 6.80 -5.28
N ASN A 75 18.90 8.08 -5.23
CA ASN A 75 17.98 9.20 -5.49
C ASN A 75 17.31 9.12 -6.86
N SER A 76 18.03 8.74 -7.92
CA SER A 76 17.46 8.61 -9.27
C SER A 76 16.36 7.55 -9.32
N THR A 77 16.61 6.39 -8.72
CA THR A 77 15.66 5.26 -8.67
C THR A 77 14.43 5.65 -7.85
N ILE A 78 14.66 6.25 -6.69
CA ILE A 78 13.59 6.70 -5.80
C ILE A 78 12.73 7.76 -6.48
N ASN A 79 13.34 8.71 -7.20
CA ASN A 79 12.61 9.73 -7.95
C ASN A 79 11.77 9.11 -9.05
N PHE A 80 12.31 8.19 -9.86
CA PHE A 80 11.55 7.46 -10.87
C PHE A 80 10.33 6.72 -10.27
N ILE A 81 10.50 6.07 -9.11
CA ILE A 81 9.38 5.36 -8.44
C ILE A 81 8.38 6.35 -7.82
N LYS A 82 8.82 7.56 -7.44
CA LYS A 82 7.98 8.63 -6.89
C LYS A 82 7.25 9.44 -7.96
N GLU A 83 7.71 9.43 -9.21
CA GLU A 83 7.06 10.11 -10.33
C GLU A 83 5.64 9.59 -10.52
N ARG A 84 4.71 10.54 -10.64
CA ARG A 84 3.28 10.27 -10.74
C ARG A 84 2.56 11.31 -11.56
N ASP A 85 1.59 10.85 -12.33
CA ASP A 85 0.58 11.70 -12.96
C ASP A 85 -0.56 11.95 -11.96
N LEU A 86 -1.14 13.16 -12.00
CA LEU A 86 -2.30 13.50 -11.19
C LEU A 86 -3.57 13.42 -12.04
N LEU A 87 -4.48 12.55 -11.65
CA LEU A 87 -5.83 12.46 -12.20
C LEU A 87 -6.83 13.03 -11.21
N PHE A 88 -7.62 14.01 -11.62
CA PHE A 88 -8.69 14.57 -10.80
C PHE A 88 -10.00 13.82 -11.08
N ILE A 89 -10.53 13.16 -10.05
CA ILE A 89 -11.82 12.46 -10.15
C ILE A 89 -12.89 13.26 -9.44
N HIS A 90 -13.95 13.63 -10.16
CA HIS A 90 -15.11 14.29 -9.58
C HIS A 90 -15.77 13.37 -8.56
N LYS A 91 -16.03 13.89 -7.34
CA LYS A 91 -16.57 13.12 -6.22
C LYS A 91 -18.07 13.33 -6.04
N LYS A 92 -18.51 14.59 -5.96
CA LYS A 92 -19.90 14.99 -5.65
C LYS A 92 -20.06 16.50 -5.79
N GLY A 93 -21.28 16.96 -6.03
CA GLY A 93 -21.61 18.39 -6.06
C GLY A 93 -21.35 19.02 -7.42
N ASP A 94 -21.09 20.31 -7.41
CA ASP A 94 -20.83 21.12 -8.61
C ASP A 94 -19.44 20.82 -9.22
N GLU A 95 -19.42 20.58 -10.53
CA GLU A 95 -18.21 20.32 -11.33
C GLU A 95 -17.35 21.58 -11.52
N GLY A 96 -17.92 22.78 -11.34
CA GLY A 96 -17.16 24.03 -11.36
C GLY A 96 -16.23 24.23 -10.15
N LEU A 97 -16.43 23.46 -9.07
CA LEU A 97 -15.69 23.63 -7.81
C LEU A 97 -14.56 22.59 -7.65
N THR A 98 -13.32 23.06 -7.61
CA THR A 98 -12.12 22.21 -7.45
C THR A 98 -12.13 21.35 -6.18
N LEU A 99 -12.79 21.80 -5.11
CA LEU A 99 -12.95 21.04 -3.85
C LEU A 99 -13.78 19.76 -4.00
N ASN A 100 -14.58 19.67 -5.06
CA ASN A 100 -15.40 18.51 -5.36
C ASN A 100 -14.64 17.43 -6.13
N TYR A 101 -13.39 17.68 -6.51
CA TYR A 101 -12.51 16.70 -7.12
C TYR A 101 -11.59 16.09 -6.07
N ARG A 102 -11.23 14.82 -6.27
CA ARG A 102 -10.18 14.14 -5.54
C ARG A 102 -8.98 13.89 -6.45
N PRO A 103 -7.79 14.40 -6.12
CA PRO A 103 -6.59 14.05 -6.86
C PRO A 103 -6.19 12.61 -6.53
N ILE A 104 -5.98 11.81 -7.57
CA ILE A 104 -5.43 10.47 -7.49
C ILE A 104 -4.08 10.48 -8.18
N SER A 105 -3.06 9.99 -7.49
CA SER A 105 -1.72 9.90 -8.04
C SER A 105 -1.51 8.53 -8.69
N ILE A 106 -1.02 8.54 -9.93
CA ILE A 106 -0.82 7.34 -10.73
C ILE A 106 0.67 7.17 -10.99
N ASN A 107 1.25 6.12 -10.43
CA ASN A 107 2.63 5.72 -10.73
C ASN A 107 2.73 5.07 -12.12
N SER A 108 3.93 5.13 -12.71
CA SER A 108 4.26 4.31 -13.88
C SER A 108 3.97 2.83 -13.62
N SER A 109 3.63 2.07 -14.65
CA SER A 109 3.22 0.66 -14.49
C SER A 109 4.35 -0.17 -13.85
N LEU A 110 5.62 0.09 -14.18
CA LEU A 110 6.78 -0.54 -13.54
C LEU A 110 6.88 -0.21 -12.04
N ALA A 111 6.78 1.06 -11.67
CA ALA A 111 6.79 1.49 -10.27
C ALA A 111 5.62 0.85 -9.50
N ARG A 112 4.43 0.79 -10.10
CA ARG A 112 3.24 0.17 -9.49
C ARG A 112 3.43 -1.33 -9.24
N ILE A 113 4.06 -2.08 -10.18
CA ILE A 113 4.39 -3.50 -9.97
C ILE A 113 5.34 -3.64 -8.78
N PHE A 114 6.42 -2.86 -8.76
CA PHE A 114 7.42 -2.91 -7.71
C PHE A 114 6.83 -2.60 -6.33
N LEU A 115 6.06 -1.51 -6.19
CA LEU A 115 5.40 -1.15 -4.94
C LEU A 115 4.39 -2.22 -4.49
N LYS A 116 3.75 -2.91 -5.43
CA LYS A 116 2.84 -4.02 -5.11
C LYS A 116 3.57 -5.27 -4.63
N LEU A 117 4.74 -5.58 -5.20
CA LEU A 117 5.61 -6.64 -4.70
C LEU A 117 6.06 -6.34 -3.27
N LEU A 118 6.47 -5.10 -2.99
CA LEU A 118 6.79 -4.67 -1.62
C LEU A 118 5.60 -4.79 -0.69
N TYR A 119 4.40 -4.38 -1.11
CA TYR A 119 3.17 -4.56 -0.35
C TYR A 119 2.99 -6.01 0.08
N LYS A 120 3.24 -6.97 -0.81
CA LYS A 120 3.12 -8.40 -0.50
C LYS A 120 4.11 -8.85 0.57
N LYS A 121 5.34 -8.35 0.56
CA LYS A 121 6.34 -8.66 1.60
C LYS A 121 5.97 -8.09 2.97
N ILE A 122 5.29 -6.92 3.00
CA ILE A 122 4.85 -6.29 4.26
C ILE A 122 3.41 -6.63 4.66
N GLU A 123 2.65 -7.39 3.86
CA GLU A 123 1.27 -7.76 4.18
C GLU A 123 1.19 -8.49 5.54
N LYS A 124 2.25 -9.20 5.94
CA LYS A 124 2.34 -9.80 7.28
C LYS A 124 2.23 -8.80 8.42
N THR A 125 2.48 -7.49 8.23
CA THR A 125 2.37 -6.51 9.32
C THR A 125 0.94 -6.20 9.70
N TRP A 126 -0.07 -6.71 8.99
CA TRP A 126 -1.49 -6.56 9.35
C TRP A 126 -1.84 -7.16 10.72
N VAL A 127 -1.06 -8.10 11.26
CA VAL A 127 -1.26 -8.60 12.65
C VAL A 127 -1.02 -7.50 13.69
N ASN A 128 -0.21 -6.49 13.37
CA ASN A 128 0.11 -5.41 14.30
C ASN A 128 -0.92 -4.26 14.31
N ILE A 129 -1.95 -4.35 13.45
CA ILE A 129 -3.01 -3.35 13.32
C ILE A 129 -4.20 -3.75 14.20
N ASP A 130 -4.96 -2.77 14.70
CA ASP A 130 -6.13 -3.02 15.54
C ASP A 130 -7.10 -4.02 14.87
N PRO A 131 -7.56 -5.08 15.56
CA PRO A 131 -8.54 -6.02 15.01
C PRO A 131 -9.86 -5.37 14.57
N LYS A 132 -10.20 -4.20 15.10
CA LYS A 132 -11.37 -3.39 14.72
C LYS A 132 -11.10 -2.45 13.53
N GLN A 133 -9.89 -2.48 12.94
CA GLN A 133 -9.62 -1.81 11.68
C GLN A 133 -10.07 -2.70 10.52
N PHE A 134 -11.26 -2.41 10.00
CA PHE A 134 -11.86 -3.13 8.87
C PHE A 134 -11.44 -2.55 7.51
N GLY A 135 -11.03 -1.28 7.47
CA GLY A 135 -10.65 -0.59 6.24
C GLY A 135 -9.31 -1.08 5.69
N PHE A 136 -9.22 -1.15 4.36
CA PHE A 136 -8.00 -1.47 3.59
C PHE A 136 -7.36 -2.84 3.84
N ARG A 137 -7.97 -3.67 4.68
CA ARG A 137 -7.44 -4.98 5.05
C ARG A 137 -8.03 -6.08 4.18
N THR A 138 -7.17 -6.95 3.65
CA THR A 138 -7.58 -8.11 2.86
C THR A 138 -8.59 -8.96 3.65
N LYS A 139 -9.69 -9.38 3.00
CA LYS A 139 -10.82 -10.14 3.57
C LYS A 139 -11.74 -9.37 4.54
N PHE A 140 -11.52 -8.08 4.76
CA PHE A 140 -12.44 -7.24 5.53
C PHE A 140 -13.15 -6.26 4.61
N ASP A 141 -14.40 -5.95 4.94
CA ASP A 141 -15.21 -4.97 4.23
C ASP A 141 -16.11 -4.20 5.20
N THR A 142 -16.84 -3.23 4.65
CA THR A 142 -17.76 -2.38 5.41
C THR A 142 -18.91 -3.17 6.02
N ARG A 143 -19.33 -4.28 5.40
CA ARG A 143 -20.43 -5.12 5.90
C ARG A 143 -20.02 -5.81 7.20
N ILE A 144 -18.78 -6.29 7.28
CA ILE A 144 -18.24 -6.90 8.50
C ILE A 144 -18.16 -5.83 9.62
N ALA A 145 -17.72 -4.62 9.30
CA ALA A 145 -17.67 -3.52 10.27
C ALA A 145 -19.06 -3.19 10.84
N VAL A 146 -20.07 -3.05 9.97
CA VAL A 146 -21.45 -2.76 10.37
C VAL A 146 -22.04 -3.90 11.19
N LYS A 147 -21.84 -5.16 10.78
CA LYS A 147 -22.29 -6.33 11.55
C LYS A 147 -21.67 -6.35 12.96
N ASN A 148 -20.37 -6.08 13.08
CA ASN A 148 -19.70 -6.03 14.37
C ASN A 148 -20.27 -4.92 15.26
N PHE A 149 -20.50 -3.74 14.71
CA PHE A 149 -21.13 -2.62 15.41
C PHE A 149 -22.54 -2.97 15.89
N LEU A 150 -23.41 -3.47 15.00
CA LEU A 150 -24.78 -3.83 15.33
C LEU A 150 -24.86 -4.94 16.39
N TYR A 151 -24.00 -5.94 16.29
CA TYR A 151 -23.92 -7.00 17.29
C TYR A 151 -23.58 -6.45 18.69
N ASN A 152 -22.57 -5.58 18.78
CA ASN A 152 -22.19 -4.96 20.06
C ASN A 152 -23.30 -4.05 20.61
N TYR A 153 -23.92 -3.25 19.74
CA TYR A 153 -25.05 -2.39 20.12
C TYR A 153 -26.22 -3.21 20.66
N GLN A 154 -26.65 -4.26 19.95
CA GLN A 154 -27.75 -5.12 20.39
C GLN A 154 -27.41 -5.85 21.70
N LYS A 155 -26.17 -6.30 21.87
CA LYS A 155 -25.70 -6.96 23.09
C LYS A 155 -25.80 -6.06 24.32
N GLU A 156 -25.39 -4.79 24.22
CA GLU A 156 -25.48 -3.85 25.34
C GLU A 156 -26.92 -3.34 25.55
N LYS A 157 -27.71 -3.19 24.47
CA LYS A 157 -29.13 -2.86 24.56
C LYS A 157 -29.94 -3.95 25.29
N LYS A 158 -29.63 -5.23 25.08
CA LYS A 158 -30.23 -6.36 25.83
C LYS A 158 -29.92 -6.31 27.33
N LYS A 159 -28.90 -5.57 27.75
CA LYS A 159 -28.55 -5.32 29.15
C LYS A 159 -29.18 -4.03 29.69
N ASN A 160 -30.16 -3.46 28.99
CA ASN A 160 -30.80 -2.19 29.32
C ASN A 160 -29.83 -1.01 29.51
N LYS A 161 -28.69 -1.02 28.81
CA LYS A 161 -27.75 0.11 28.83
C LYS A 161 -28.12 1.16 27.78
N ASN A 162 -27.98 2.42 28.17
CA ASN A 162 -28.01 3.53 27.22
C ASN A 162 -26.80 3.45 26.28
N CYS A 163 -27.06 3.38 24.98
CA CYS A 163 -26.04 3.20 23.96
C CYS A 163 -26.01 4.40 23.03
N TRP A 164 -24.83 5.01 22.87
CA TRP A 164 -24.59 6.14 21.98
C TRP A 164 -23.63 5.75 20.87
N ALA A 165 -23.84 6.28 19.67
CA ALA A 165 -22.97 6.06 18.53
C ALA A 165 -22.41 7.40 18.06
N ILE A 166 -21.09 7.52 18.01
CA ILE A 166 -20.39 8.73 17.55
C ILE A 166 -19.59 8.36 16.31
N THR A 167 -19.81 9.10 15.22
CA THR A 167 -19.04 8.96 13.99
C THR A 167 -18.05 10.13 13.89
N ILE A 168 -16.80 9.83 13.54
CA ILE A 168 -15.74 10.81 13.38
C ILE A 168 -15.18 10.64 11.98
N ASP A 169 -15.18 11.70 11.17
CA ASP A 169 -14.52 11.74 9.87
C ASP A 169 -13.30 12.66 9.93
N LEU A 170 -12.14 12.16 9.51
CA LEU A 170 -10.89 12.89 9.57
C LEU A 170 -10.66 13.61 8.23
N ALA A 171 -10.80 14.93 8.24
CA ALA A 171 -10.56 15.75 7.07
C ALA A 171 -9.11 15.58 6.55
N LYS A 172 -8.97 15.24 5.26
CA LYS A 172 -7.67 15.13 4.55
C LYS A 172 -6.62 14.25 5.28
N CYS A 173 -7.07 13.21 5.99
CA CYS A 173 -6.21 12.38 6.84
C CYS A 173 -4.99 11.78 6.12
N PHE A 174 -5.13 11.42 4.85
CA PHE A 174 -4.02 10.89 4.07
C PHE A 174 -2.94 11.92 3.76
N ASN A 175 -3.28 13.21 3.68
CA ASN A 175 -2.37 14.27 3.25
C ASN A 175 -1.68 14.96 4.44
N SER A 176 -2.15 14.73 5.66
CA SER A 176 -1.71 15.49 6.85
C SER A 176 -0.56 14.85 7.63
N ILE A 177 -0.22 13.58 7.37
CA ILE A 177 0.74 12.82 8.17
C ILE A 177 2.18 13.26 7.88
N PRO A 178 2.95 13.79 8.84
CA PRO A 178 4.36 14.13 8.59
C PRO A 178 5.19 12.90 8.19
N HIS A 179 6.01 13.02 7.14
CA HIS A 179 6.87 11.94 6.67
C HIS A 179 7.83 11.41 7.74
N LYS A 180 8.33 12.29 8.62
CA LYS A 180 9.10 11.89 9.82
C LYS A 180 8.39 10.85 10.69
N LEU A 181 7.06 10.98 10.86
CA LEU A 181 6.28 10.01 11.64
C LEU A 181 6.01 8.72 10.85
N ILE A 182 5.88 8.81 9.53
CA ILE A 182 5.79 7.64 8.64
C ILE A 182 7.07 6.82 8.75
N VAL A 183 8.23 7.45 8.60
CA VAL A 183 9.54 6.81 8.72
C VAL A 183 9.71 6.12 10.08
N LYS A 184 9.35 6.82 11.17
CA LYS A 184 9.37 6.24 12.52
C LYS A 184 8.44 5.02 12.67
N THR A 185 7.28 5.06 12.03
CA THR A 185 6.34 3.94 12.01
C THR A 185 6.93 2.76 11.25
N ILE A 186 7.53 3.00 10.08
CA ILE A 186 8.13 1.97 9.22
C ILE A 186 9.22 1.20 9.97
N SER A 187 10.14 1.91 10.61
CA SER A 187 11.20 1.30 11.42
C SER A 187 10.69 0.53 12.64
N LYS A 188 9.44 0.75 13.06
CA LYS A 188 8.85 0.07 14.21
C LYS A 188 8.15 -1.24 13.85
N PHE A 189 7.51 -1.33 12.69
CA PHE A 189 6.63 -2.46 12.35
C PHE A 189 7.17 -3.37 11.25
N ILE A 190 8.22 -2.94 10.53
CA ILE A 190 8.82 -3.71 9.44
C ILE A 190 10.22 -4.11 9.87
N ASP A 191 10.47 -5.42 9.93
CA ASP A 191 11.75 -5.96 10.39
C ASP A 191 12.77 -6.13 9.26
N ASP A 192 12.30 -6.23 8.01
CA ASP A 192 13.17 -6.43 6.85
C ASP A 192 13.95 -5.15 6.53
N LYS A 193 15.26 -5.18 6.76
CA LYS A 193 16.15 -4.02 6.61
C LYS A 193 16.14 -3.45 5.18
N LEU A 194 16.06 -4.29 4.14
CA LEU A 194 16.05 -3.80 2.76
C LEU A 194 14.77 -3.01 2.49
N ILE A 195 13.63 -3.52 2.96
CA ILE A 195 12.35 -2.82 2.85
C ILE A 195 12.38 -1.51 3.65
N VAL A 196 12.87 -1.54 4.89
CA VAL A 196 12.96 -0.33 5.74
C VAL A 196 13.83 0.73 5.06
N ASN A 197 15.03 0.38 4.60
CA ASN A 197 15.93 1.31 3.93
C ASN A 197 15.29 1.92 2.68
N PHE A 198 14.68 1.09 1.82
CA PHE A 198 13.97 1.58 0.64
C PHE A 198 12.85 2.55 1.03
N LEU A 199 12.01 2.19 1.99
CA LEU A 199 10.86 2.99 2.39
C LEU A 199 11.26 4.28 3.11
N GLN A 200 12.37 4.29 3.85
CA GLN A 200 12.93 5.50 4.44
C GLN A 200 13.36 6.47 3.35
N SER A 201 14.05 6.01 2.31
CA SER A 201 14.36 6.83 1.13
C SER A 201 13.09 7.26 0.38
N TYR A 202 12.09 6.38 0.31
CA TYR A 202 10.80 6.66 -0.34
C TYR A 202 9.97 7.73 0.39
N TYR A 203 10.10 7.85 1.71
CA TYR A 203 9.46 8.90 2.51
C TYR A 203 10.47 9.90 3.09
N ALA A 204 11.65 10.02 2.49
CA ALA A 204 12.66 10.98 2.92
C ALA A 204 12.22 12.42 2.65
N GLY A 205 12.63 13.33 3.54
CA GLY A 205 12.33 14.77 3.47
C GLY A 205 11.27 15.23 4.48
N ASP A 206 10.91 16.51 4.40
CA ASP A 206 9.94 17.16 5.28
C ASP A 206 8.51 17.16 4.71
N GLY A 207 8.22 16.23 3.80
CA GLY A 207 6.93 16.07 3.17
C GLY A 207 5.82 15.65 4.14
N ARG A 208 4.58 15.67 3.63
CA ARG A 208 3.41 15.20 4.35
C ARG A 208 2.54 14.30 3.48
N GLY A 209 1.90 13.36 4.15
CA GLY A 209 0.91 12.46 3.63
C GLY A 209 1.46 11.18 3.02
N VAL A 210 0.59 10.19 2.97
CA VAL A 210 0.73 9.02 2.11
C VAL A 210 0.07 9.32 0.77
N TYR A 211 0.53 8.66 -0.29
CA TYR A 211 0.11 8.96 -1.64
C TYR A 211 -1.19 8.23 -2.01
N GLN A 212 -2.22 8.97 -2.40
CA GLN A 212 -3.51 8.38 -2.78
C GLN A 212 -3.40 7.69 -4.15
N GLY A 213 -3.66 6.38 -4.19
CA GLY A 213 -3.49 5.55 -5.40
C GLY A 213 -2.24 4.65 -5.37
N ASP A 214 -1.32 4.90 -4.45
CA ASP A 214 -0.13 4.07 -4.24
C ASP A 214 -0.49 2.75 -3.52
N PRO A 215 -0.02 1.57 -4.01
CA PRO A 215 -0.27 0.28 -3.38
C PRO A 215 0.15 0.14 -1.91
N LEU A 216 1.18 0.87 -1.45
CA LEU A 216 1.71 0.80 -0.08
C LEU A 216 0.99 1.74 0.89
N SER A 217 0.48 2.87 0.39
CA SER A 217 -0.12 3.91 1.22
C SER A 217 -1.19 3.42 2.20
N PRO A 218 -2.11 2.49 1.83
CA PRO A 218 -3.14 2.03 2.75
C PRO A 218 -2.59 1.31 3.98
N ILE A 219 -1.62 0.40 3.80
CA ILE A 219 -1.05 -0.34 4.94
C ILE A 219 -0.18 0.57 5.81
N ILE A 220 0.59 1.48 5.19
CA ILE A 220 1.40 2.47 5.92
C ILE A 220 0.51 3.40 6.75
N PHE A 221 -0.59 3.86 6.18
CA PHE A 221 -1.58 4.68 6.89
C PHE A 221 -2.17 3.93 8.10
N CYS A 222 -2.57 2.66 7.92
CA CYS A 222 -3.13 1.86 9.00
C CYS A 222 -2.10 1.57 10.11
N LEU A 223 -0.83 1.34 9.77
CA LEU A 223 0.25 1.18 10.75
C LEU A 223 0.47 2.47 11.53
N TYR A 224 0.53 3.61 10.84
CA TYR A 224 0.68 4.92 11.47
C TYR A 224 -0.48 5.17 12.45
N TYR A 225 -1.71 4.95 11.99
CA TYR A 225 -2.90 5.15 12.81
C TYR A 225 -2.86 4.24 14.06
N SER A 226 -2.55 2.96 13.87
CA SER A 226 -2.45 2.00 14.98
C SER A 226 -1.37 2.35 15.98
N PHE A 227 -0.27 2.97 15.54
CA PHE A 227 0.83 3.35 16.43
C PHE A 227 0.58 4.64 17.20
N HIS A 228 0.15 5.68 16.49
CA HIS A 228 0.08 7.03 17.03
C HIS A 228 -1.24 7.34 17.72
N PHE A 229 -2.38 6.87 17.18
CA PHE A 229 -3.67 7.14 17.81
C PHE A 229 -3.94 6.21 18.99
N ARG A 230 -3.44 4.96 18.96
CA ARG A 230 -3.68 4.00 20.05
C ARG A 230 -2.93 4.34 21.34
N LYS A 231 -1.69 4.84 21.24
CA LYS A 231 -0.91 5.30 22.41
C LYS A 231 -1.62 6.40 23.19
N ASN A 232 -2.41 7.23 22.52
CA ASN A 232 -3.13 8.33 23.16
C ASN A 232 -4.44 7.86 23.81
N GLN A 233 -4.97 6.69 23.48
CA GLN A 233 -6.19 6.14 24.12
C GLN A 233 -5.89 5.44 25.45
N THR A 234 -4.69 4.87 25.64
CA THR A 234 -4.31 4.25 26.92
C THR A 234 -4.26 5.25 28.08
N SER A 235 -4.08 6.55 27.78
CA SER A 235 -4.09 7.63 28.77
C SER A 235 -5.50 8.01 29.27
N TYR A 236 -6.58 7.57 28.60
CA TYR A 236 -7.96 7.83 29.00
C TYR A 236 -8.58 6.70 29.84
N LYS A 237 -7.82 5.67 30.20
CA LYS A 237 -8.33 4.52 30.98
C LYS A 237 -8.49 4.77 32.48
N SER A 238 -8.38 6.02 32.94
CA SER A 238 -8.70 6.41 34.31
C SER A 238 -9.49 7.71 34.34
N CYS A 239 -10.78 7.64 34.05
CA CYS A 239 -11.72 8.62 34.58
C CYS A 239 -12.87 7.84 35.25
N PRO A 240 -12.79 7.59 36.57
CA PRO A 240 -13.83 6.85 37.28
C PRO A 240 -15.15 7.61 37.39
N ASN A 241 -15.23 8.90 37.04
CA ASN A 241 -16.43 9.72 37.31
C ASN A 241 -16.64 10.82 36.27
N VAL A 242 -17.37 10.53 35.19
CA VAL A 242 -17.99 11.51 34.28
C VAL A 242 -19.18 10.77 33.64
N CYS A 243 -20.48 11.00 33.87
CA CYS A 243 -21.27 11.97 34.60
C CYS A 243 -22.47 11.24 35.24
N ARG A 244 -22.98 11.75 36.36
CA ARG A 244 -24.40 11.60 36.73
C ARG A 244 -25.24 12.51 35.84
#